data_AF-A0A0A8GX78-F1
#
_entry.id   AF-A0A0A8GX78-F1
#
_cell.length_a   1.000
_cell.length_b   1.000
_cell.length_c   1.000
_cell.angle_alpha   90.00
_cell.angle_beta   90.00
_cell.angle_gamma   90.00
#
_symmetry.space_group_name_H-M   'P 1'
#
loop_
_entity.id
_entity.type
_entity.pdbx_description
1 polymer ?
#
loop_
_entity_poly.entity_id
_entity_poly.type
_entity_poly.pdbx_seq_one_letter_code
_entity_poly.pdbx_strand_id
1 'polypeptide(L)' 'MLHEYRELITELKGKDMHFDKLFEEHNELDHKIKDAEEGRIHLDSLEIANLKKEKLRLKDELNTYLANYKK' A
#
# COMPACT_ATOMS: atom_id res chain seq x y z
N MET A 1 14.66 -3.38 -0.52
CA MET A 1 14.48 -2.02 0.04
C MET A 1 13.05 -1.90 0.57
N LEU A 2 12.93 -1.77 1.91
CA LEU A 2 11.73 -1.61 2.77
C LEU A 2 12.02 -2.08 4.22
N HIS A 3 13.17 -2.73 4.47
CA HIS A 3 13.56 -3.19 5.82
C HIS A 3 13.80 -2.03 6.80
N GLU A 4 14.24 -0.87 6.33
CA GLU A 4 14.56 0.28 7.20
C GLU A 4 13.34 0.96 7.82
N TYR A 5 12.16 0.75 7.23
CA TYR A 5 10.92 1.33 7.74
C TYR A 5 10.01 0.29 8.37
N ARG A 6 10.38 -0.98 8.42
CA ARG A 6 9.51 -2.04 8.95
C ARG A 6 9.20 -1.83 10.43
N GLU A 7 10.19 -1.37 11.18
CA GLU A 7 10.02 -0.97 12.59
C GLU A 7 9.13 0.27 12.71
N LEU A 8 9.39 1.31 11.90
CA LEU A 8 8.60 2.55 11.90
C LEU A 8 7.14 2.30 11.48
N ILE A 9 6.91 1.44 10.49
CA ILE A 9 5.58 0.98 10.05
C ILE A 9 4.87 0.28 11.20
N THR A 10 5.56 -0.61 11.91
CA THR A 10 4.97 -1.32 13.05
C THR A 10 4.68 -0.38 14.21
N GLU A 11 5.50 0.67 14.38
CA GLU A 11 5.31 1.67 15.42
C GLU A 11 4.19 2.66 15.11
N LEU A 12 4.05 3.06 13.84
CA LEU A 12 2.99 3.95 13.35
C LEU A 12 1.63 3.23 13.28
N LYS A 13 1.65 1.91 13.06
CA LYS A 13 0.45 1.08 13.02
C LYS A 13 -0.29 1.14 14.36
N GLY A 14 -1.52 1.63 14.37
CA GLY A 14 -2.32 1.88 15.56
C GLY A 14 -1.98 3.15 16.35
N LYS A 15 -0.91 3.87 16.00
CA LYS A 15 -0.59 5.20 16.55
C LYS A 15 -1.07 6.33 15.63
N ASP A 16 -1.00 6.12 14.33
CA ASP A 16 -1.36 7.13 13.33
C ASP A 16 -2.49 6.63 12.43
N MET A 17 -3.67 7.25 12.57
CA MET A 17 -4.87 6.89 11.81
C MET A 17 -4.72 7.15 10.30
N HIS A 18 -3.84 8.07 9.90
CA HIS A 18 -3.57 8.35 8.49
C HIS A 18 -2.70 7.26 7.89
N PHE A 19 -1.67 6.83 8.62
CA PHE A 19 -0.85 5.68 8.25
C PHE A 19 -1.67 4.39 8.16
N ASP A 20 -2.53 4.12 9.16
CA ASP A 20 -3.37 2.92 9.17
C ASP A 20 -4.29 2.86 7.96
N LYS A 21 -4.92 3.99 7.56
CA LYS A 21 -5.75 4.06 6.36
C LYS A 21 -4.95 3.79 5.09
N LEU A 22 -3.82 4.47 4.90
CA LEU A 22 -2.93 4.26 3.74
C LEU A 22 -2.46 2.80 3.64
N PHE A 23 -2.14 2.20 4.78
CA PHE A 23 -1.67 0.82 4.84
C PHE A 23 -2.80 -0.17 4.54
N GLU A 24 -4.00 0.08 5.07
CA GLU A 24 -5.20 -0.73 4.80
C GLU A 24 -5.57 -0.66 3.30
N GLU A 25 -5.64 0.55 2.73
CA GLU A 25 -5.90 0.74 1.29
C GLU A 25 -4.86 0.03 0.41
N HIS A 26 -3.57 0.11 0.77
CA HIS A 26 -2.52 -0.60 0.05
C HIS A 26 -2.72 -2.12 0.12
N ASN A 27 -3.11 -2.63 1.27
CA ASN A 27 -3.34 -4.06 1.48
C ASN A 27 -4.59 -4.55 0.74
N GLU A 28 -5.65 -3.75 0.72
CA GLU A 28 -6.85 -4.02 -0.07
C GLU A 28 -6.55 -4.05 -1.57
N LEU A 29 -5.76 -3.09 -2.08
CA LEU A 29 -5.33 -3.08 -3.48
C LEU A 29 -4.47 -4.29 -3.81
N ASP A 30 -3.52 -4.66 -2.94
CA ASP A 30 -2.71 -5.87 -3.11
C ASP A 30 -3.59 -7.12 -3.18
N HIS A 31 -4.56 -7.23 -2.27
CA HIS A 31 -5.50 -8.34 -2.23
C HIS A 31 -6.35 -8.40 -3.51
N LYS A 32 -6.91 -7.27 -3.96
CA LYS A 32 -7.66 -7.18 -5.23
C LYS A 32 -6.81 -7.57 -6.44
N ILE A 33 -5.57 -7.09 -6.52
CA ILE A 33 -4.66 -7.46 -7.61
C ILE A 33 -4.40 -8.96 -7.56
N LYS A 34 -4.16 -9.52 -6.38
CA LYS A 34 -3.90 -10.95 -6.22
C LYS A 34 -5.10 -11.80 -6.59
N ASP A 35 -6.30 -11.46 -6.12
CA ASP A 35 -7.52 -12.17 -6.53
C ASP A 35 -7.78 -12.03 -8.03
N ALA A 36 -7.44 -10.89 -8.65
CA ALA A 36 -7.53 -10.72 -10.10
C ALA A 36 -6.51 -11.58 -10.86
N GLU A 37 -5.27 -11.65 -10.37
CA GLU A 37 -4.21 -12.49 -10.95
C GLU A 37 -4.48 -13.99 -10.75
N GLU A 38 -5.12 -14.36 -9.64
CA GLU A 38 -5.62 -15.72 -9.39
C GLU A 38 -6.89 -16.06 -10.21
N GLY A 39 -7.44 -15.10 -10.96
CA GLY A 39 -8.64 -15.29 -11.77
C GLY A 39 -9.94 -15.39 -10.95
N ARG A 40 -9.92 -15.00 -9.67
CA ARG A 40 -11.11 -14.92 -8.82
C ARG A 40 -11.94 -13.68 -9.10
N ILE A 41 -11.28 -12.60 -9.55
CA ILE A 41 -11.93 -11.38 -10.01
C ILE A 41 -11.58 -11.16 -11.48
N HIS A 42 -12.60 -11.07 -12.34
CA HIS A 42 -12.40 -10.60 -13.70
C HIS A 42 -12.26 -9.07 -13.69
N LEU A 43 -11.02 -8.61 -13.56
CA LEU A 43 -10.67 -7.21 -13.77
C LEU A 43 -10.15 -7.02 -15.18
N ASP A 44 -10.55 -5.91 -15.80
CA ASP A 44 -10.06 -5.54 -17.11
C ASP A 44 -8.56 -5.24 -17.05
N SER A 45 -7.85 -5.36 -18.18
CA SER A 45 -6.41 -5.07 -18.22
C SER A 45 -6.12 -3.63 -17.78
N LEU A 46 -7.06 -2.72 -18.06
CA LEU A 46 -6.98 -1.32 -17.66
C LEU A 46 -7.17 -1.14 -16.15
N GLU A 47 -8.08 -1.91 -15.54
CA GLU A 47 -8.31 -1.90 -14.10
C GLU A 47 -7.10 -2.46 -13.35
N ILE A 48 -6.53 -3.58 -13.80
CA ILE A 48 -5.30 -4.14 -13.20
C ILE A 48 -4.15 -3.13 -13.28
N ALA A 49 -4.01 -2.43 -14.41
CA ALA A 49 -3.00 -1.39 -14.57
C ALA A 49 -3.24 -0.21 -13.61
N ASN A 50 -4.50 0.21 -13.43
CA ASN A 50 -4.87 1.25 -12.47
C ASN A 50 -4.56 0.82 -11.03
N LEU A 51 -4.95 -0.40 -10.63
CA LEU A 51 -4.67 -0.93 -9.29
C LEU A 51 -3.17 -1.02 -9.01
N LYS A 52 -2.36 -1.49 -9.96
CA LYS A 52 -0.89 -1.52 -9.83
C LYS A 52 -0.31 -0.12 -9.68
N LYS A 53 -0.88 0.88 -10.37
CA LYS A 53 -0.47 2.28 -10.28
C LYS A 53 -0.84 2.92 -8.95
N GLU A 54 -2.05 2.67 -8.46
CA GLU A 54 -2.53 3.11 -7.15
C GLU A 54 -1.70 2.49 -6.02
N LYS A 55 -1.43 1.18 -6.09
CA LYS A 55 -0.55 0.49 -5.14
C LYS A 55 0.85 1.13 -5.10
N LEU A 56 1.39 1.51 -6.26
CA LEU A 56 2.67 2.20 -6.33
C LEU A 56 2.60 3.60 -5.70
N ARG A 57 1.52 4.35 -5.93
CA ARG A 57 1.30 5.67 -5.32
C ARG A 57 1.21 5.59 -3.81
N LEU A 58 0.41 4.67 -3.26
CA LEU A 58 0.28 4.49 -1.81
C LEU A 58 1.63 4.12 -1.19
N LYS A 59 2.42 3.28 -1.88
CA LYS A 59 3.79 2.97 -1.44
C LYS A 59 4.70 4.21 -1.43
N ASP A 60 4.56 5.10 -2.41
CA ASP A 60 5.32 6.35 -2.49
C ASP A 60 4.90 7.35 -1.40
N GLU A 61 3.60 7.47 -1.15
CA GLU A 61 3.04 8.24 -0.04
C GLU A 61 3.51 7.70 1.31
N LEU A 62 3.46 6.38 1.51
CA LEU A 62 3.99 5.73 2.72
C LEU A 62 5.47 6.04 2.88
N ASN A 63 6.30 5.89 1.84
CA ASN A 63 7.73 6.24 1.93
C ASN A 63 7.95 7.71 2.26
N THR A 64 7.20 8.62 1.63
CA THR A 64 7.29 10.07 1.88
C THR A 64 6.86 10.40 3.30
N TYR A 65 5.78 9.78 3.78
CA TYR A 65 5.29 9.93 5.14
C TYR A 65 6.34 9.46 6.16
N LEU A 66 6.90 8.26 5.95
CA LEU A 66 7.96 7.69 6.78
C LEU A 66 9.23 8.56 6.77
N ALA A 67 9.61 9.09 5.61
CA ALA A 67 10.75 9.99 5.46
C ALA A 67 10.55 11.33 6.17
N ASN A 68 9.33 11.89 6.16
CA ASN A 68 8.99 13.09 6.90
C ASN A 68 8.93 12.84 8.41
N TYR A 69 8.44 11.67 8.85
CA TYR A 69 8.35 11.33 10.26
C TYR A 69 9.72 11.17 10.93
N LYS A 70 10.73 10.72 10.16
CA LYS A 70 12.11 10.55 10.65
C LYS A 70 12.92 11.86 10.67
N LYS A 71 12.34 12.98 10.25
CA LYS A 71 13.00 14.28 10.09
C LYS A 71 12.68 15.22 11.24
#